data_AF-A0A7V4E6Q1-F1
#
_entry.id   AF-A0A7V4E6Q1-F1
#
_cell.length_a   1.000
_cell.length_b   1.000
_cell.length_c   1.000
_cell.angle_alpha   90.00
_cell.angle_beta   90.00
_cell.angle_gamma   90.00
#
_symmetry.space_group_name_H-M   'P 1'
#
loop_
_entity.id
_entity.type
_entity.pdbx_description
1 polymer ?
#
loop_
_entity_poly.entity_id
_entity_poly.type
_entity_poly.pdbx_seq_one_letter_code
_entity_poly.pdbx_strand_id
1 'polypeptide(L)'
;APRYLPGSFGLNLSEDPSPQEVAKAVEEAKKAERVVVSTHRWLGPFKKGQKALVQALFALGKPLYVVALGNPDDLRFLPRPTGYLATHGYRAVQVRAALEALAGVYAPSGQWVFGGEP
;
A
#
# COMPACT_ATOMS: atom_id res chain seq x y z
N ALA A 1 -3.42 12.83 -1.95
CA ALA A 1 -4.59 12.02 -1.58
C ALA A 1 -5.89 12.83 -1.47
N PRO A 2 -6.01 13.93 -0.69
CA PRO A 2 -7.32 14.55 -0.41
C PRO A 2 -8.10 15.03 -1.63
N ARG A 3 -7.39 15.47 -2.68
CA ARG A 3 -7.98 15.85 -3.97
C ARG A 3 -8.69 14.69 -4.69
N TYR A 4 -8.17 13.47 -4.55
CA TYR A 4 -8.71 12.27 -5.20
C TYR A 4 -9.59 11.45 -4.25
N LEU A 5 -9.30 11.50 -2.95
CA LEU A 5 -9.98 10.78 -1.89
C LEU A 5 -10.43 11.78 -0.81
N PRO A 6 -11.62 12.40 -0.97
CA PRO A 6 -12.14 13.34 0.03
C PRO A 6 -12.22 12.71 1.42
N GLY A 7 -11.89 13.48 2.46
CA GLY A 7 -11.86 12.98 3.84
C GLY A 7 -10.64 12.11 4.20
N SER A 8 -9.76 11.82 3.23
CA SER A 8 -8.48 11.15 3.52
C SER A 8 -7.46 12.13 4.11
N PHE A 9 -6.59 11.59 4.96
CA PHE A 9 -5.33 12.21 5.35
C PHE A 9 -4.17 11.26 5.00
N GLY A 10 -2.96 11.78 4.92
CA GLY A 10 -1.79 11.01 4.51
C GLY A 10 -0.64 11.14 5.52
N LEU A 11 0.17 10.10 5.60
CA LEU A 11 1.44 10.09 6.31
C LEU A 11 2.56 9.74 5.33
N ASN A 12 3.63 10.52 5.36
CA ASN A 12 4.87 10.16 4.68
C ASN A 12 5.80 9.54 5.73
N LEU A 13 6.25 8.32 5.45
CA LEU A 13 7.19 7.57 6.29
C LEU A 13 8.48 7.35 5.50
N SER A 14 9.56 7.02 6.18
CA SER A 14 10.80 6.58 5.54
C SER A 14 10.61 5.27 4.76
N GLU A 15 11.53 4.96 3.82
CA GLU A 15 11.47 3.72 3.02
C GLU A 15 11.66 2.45 3.88
N ASP A 16 12.35 2.57 5.01
CA ASP A 16 12.47 1.54 6.04
C ASP A 16 11.95 2.10 7.38
N PRO A 17 10.61 2.14 7.57
CA PRO A 17 9.98 2.75 8.73
C PRO A 17 10.58 2.28 10.06
N SER A 18 11.00 3.24 10.89
CA SER A 18 11.41 2.97 12.26
C SER A 18 10.24 2.47 13.12
N PRO A 19 10.49 1.82 14.27
CA PRO A 19 9.43 1.43 15.20
C PRO A 19 8.52 2.61 15.62
N GLN A 20 9.09 3.81 15.75
CA GLN A 20 8.35 5.03 16.08
C GLN A 20 7.43 5.48 14.95
N GLU A 21 7.89 5.40 13.70
CA GLU A 21 7.06 5.68 12.52
C GLU A 21 5.93 4.67 12.37
N VAL A 22 6.21 3.37 12.62
CA VAL A 22 5.18 2.32 12.63
C VAL A 22 4.13 2.59 13.70
N ALA A 23 4.54 2.89 14.93
CA ALA A 23 3.63 3.20 16.02
C ALA A 23 2.74 4.42 15.69
N LYS A 24 3.34 5.49 15.15
CA LYS A 24 2.59 6.67 14.69
C LYS A 24 1.56 6.31 13.61
N ALA A 25 1.95 5.52 12.62
CA ALA A 25 1.05 5.10 11.55
C ALA A 25 -0.12 4.25 12.07
N VAL A 26 0.14 3.37 13.04
CA VAL A 26 -0.90 2.56 13.70
C VAL A 26 -1.89 3.44 14.45
N GLU A 27 -1.42 4.43 15.22
CA GLU A 27 -2.30 5.35 15.96
C GLU A 27 -3.21 6.17 15.03
N GLU A 28 -2.67 6.65 13.91
CA GLU A 28 -3.50 7.35 12.93
C GLU A 28 -4.47 6.40 12.20
N ALA A 29 -4.04 5.19 11.86
CA ALA A 29 -4.89 4.19 11.23
C ALA A 29 -6.08 3.76 12.11
N LYS A 30 -5.96 3.80 13.44
CA LYS A 30 -7.08 3.56 14.36
C LYS A 30 -8.24 4.54 14.16
N LYS A 31 -7.95 5.78 13.74
CA LYS A 31 -8.94 6.84 13.51
C LYS A 31 -9.62 6.76 12.13
N ALA A 32 -9.10 5.94 11.22
CA ALA A 32 -9.63 5.78 9.87
C ALA A 32 -10.51 4.53 9.74
N GLU A 33 -11.50 4.55 8.84
CA GLU A 33 -12.32 3.36 8.53
C GLU A 33 -11.60 2.35 7.64
N ARG A 34 -10.71 2.84 6.77
CA ARG A 34 -9.96 2.06 5.78
C ARG A 34 -8.53 2.57 5.74
N VAL A 35 -7.60 1.66 5.47
CA VAL A 35 -6.17 1.98 5.40
C VAL A 35 -5.67 1.65 4.00
N VAL A 36 -4.95 2.60 3.40
CA VAL A 36 -4.18 2.37 2.17
C VAL A 36 -2.71 2.51 2.52
N VAL A 37 -1.92 1.48 2.24
CA VAL A 37 -0.47 1.51 2.42
C VAL A 37 0.20 1.34 1.06
N SER A 38 1.16 2.20 0.76
CA SER A 38 2.03 2.02 -0.40
C SER A 38 3.28 1.24 -0.01
N THR A 39 3.62 0.23 -0.79
CA THR A 39 4.88 -0.52 -0.65
C THR A 39 5.81 -0.17 -1.79
N HIS A 40 7.11 -0.18 -1.51
CA HIS A 40 8.13 -0.07 -2.55
C HIS A 40 9.21 -1.12 -2.30
N ARG A 41 9.43 -1.93 -3.33
CA ARG A 41 10.52 -2.90 -3.39
C ARG A 41 11.04 -2.94 -4.82
N TRP A 42 12.35 -2.83 -4.94
CA TRP A 42 13.06 -2.96 -6.20
C TRP A 42 14.28 -3.83 -5.93
N LEU A 43 14.39 -4.96 -6.64
CA LEU A 43 15.51 -5.91 -6.56
C LEU A 43 15.93 -6.25 -5.11
N GLY A 44 15.43 -7.37 -4.58
CA GLY A 44 15.81 -7.88 -3.27
C GLY A 44 14.61 -8.00 -2.30
N PRO A 45 14.88 -8.26 -1.01
CA PRO A 45 13.83 -8.44 -0.02
C PRO A 45 13.21 -7.11 0.40
N PHE A 46 11.99 -7.17 0.91
CA PHE A 46 11.38 -6.07 1.63
C PHE A 46 12.26 -5.60 2.80
N LYS A 47 12.30 -4.28 2.99
CA LYS A 47 12.84 -3.66 4.19
C LYS A 47 12.08 -4.12 5.43
N LYS A 48 12.77 -4.28 6.56
CA LYS A 48 12.16 -4.84 7.79
C LYS A 48 11.06 -3.93 8.32
N GLY A 49 11.25 -2.62 8.29
CA GLY A 49 10.27 -1.61 8.67
C GLY A 49 9.01 -1.64 7.81
N GLN A 50 9.14 -1.85 6.49
CA GLN A 50 7.96 -1.99 5.61
C GLN A 50 7.14 -3.24 5.96
N LYS A 51 7.79 -4.38 6.21
CA LYS A 51 7.09 -5.59 6.67
C LYS A 51 6.39 -5.36 8.00
N ALA A 52 7.09 -4.75 8.97
CA ALA A 52 6.56 -4.45 10.28
C ALA A 52 5.35 -3.51 10.21
N LEU A 53 5.42 -2.47 9.37
CA LEU A 53 4.31 -1.55 9.12
C LEU A 53 3.07 -2.29 8.60
N VAL A 54 3.22 -3.07 7.52
CA VAL A 54 2.07 -3.77 6.92
C VAL A 54 1.47 -4.79 7.89
N GLN A 55 2.31 -5.54 8.61
CA GLN A 55 1.85 -6.49 9.63
C GLN A 55 1.08 -5.80 10.76
N ALA A 56 1.59 -4.67 11.27
CA ALA A 56 0.95 -3.92 12.33
C ALA A 56 -0.39 -3.31 11.88
N LEU A 57 -0.46 -2.78 10.66
CA LEU A 57 -1.70 -2.26 10.07
C LEU A 57 -2.71 -3.38 9.82
N PHE A 58 -2.26 -4.55 9.35
CA PHE A 58 -3.11 -5.71 9.13
C PHE A 58 -3.71 -6.24 10.45
N ALA A 59 -2.92 -6.25 11.52
CA ALA A 59 -3.35 -6.70 12.84
C ALA A 59 -4.48 -5.84 13.45
N LEU A 60 -4.73 -4.62 12.93
CA LEU A 60 -5.88 -3.80 13.35
C LEU A 60 -7.23 -4.38 12.91
N GLY A 61 -7.24 -5.33 11.97
CA GLY A 61 -8.49 -5.93 11.45
C GLY A 61 -9.35 -4.99 10.60
N LYS A 62 -8.82 -3.81 10.24
CA LYS A 62 -9.49 -2.85 9.36
C LYS A 62 -9.26 -3.21 7.89
N PRO A 63 -10.16 -2.84 6.97
CA PRO A 63 -9.91 -2.97 5.54
C PRO A 63 -8.59 -2.33 5.13
N LEU A 64 -7.64 -3.16 4.71
CA LEU A 64 -6.29 -2.76 4.33
C LEU A 64 -6.11 -2.96 2.83
N TYR A 65 -5.72 -1.90 2.14
CA TYR A 65 -5.42 -1.93 0.71
C TYR A 65 -3.92 -1.67 0.52
N VAL A 66 -3.25 -2.51 -0.25
CA VAL A 66 -1.82 -2.37 -0.55
C VAL A 66 -1.67 -1.87 -1.99
N VAL A 67 -0.93 -0.79 -2.17
CA VAL A 67 -0.54 -0.26 -3.49
C VAL A 67 0.95 -0.49 -3.68
N ALA A 68 1.31 -1.45 -4.54
CA ALA A 68 2.71 -1.75 -4.83
C ALA A 68 3.26 -0.80 -5.89
N LEU A 69 4.21 0.03 -5.49
CA LEU A 69 4.87 1.06 -6.30
C LEU A 69 6.18 0.59 -6.94
N GLY A 70 6.50 -0.70 -6.85
CA GLY A 70 7.70 -1.29 -7.44
C GLY A 70 7.39 -2.65 -8.05
N ASN A 71 8.05 -3.68 -7.54
CA ASN A 71 7.78 -5.07 -7.88
C ASN A 71 6.29 -5.44 -7.62
N PRO A 72 5.65 -6.17 -8.54
CA PRO A 72 4.23 -6.51 -8.45
C PRO A 72 3.98 -7.86 -7.76
N ASP A 73 4.92 -8.33 -6.92
CA ASP A 73 4.91 -9.65 -6.29
C ASP A 73 4.98 -9.58 -4.74
N ASP A 74 4.20 -8.68 -4.16
CA ASP A 74 4.28 -8.36 -2.73
C ASP A 74 3.46 -9.31 -1.85
N LEU A 75 2.39 -9.93 -2.38
CA LEU A 75 1.56 -10.87 -1.62
C LEU A 75 2.32 -12.15 -1.26
N ARG A 76 3.39 -12.47 -1.99
CA ARG A 76 4.35 -13.52 -1.62
C ARG A 76 5.00 -13.33 -0.24
N PHE A 77 5.04 -12.10 0.27
CA PHE A 77 5.81 -11.74 1.48
C PHE A 77 4.99 -11.08 2.58
N LEU A 78 3.75 -10.70 2.28
CA LEU A 78 2.90 -9.90 3.15
C LEU A 78 1.60 -10.64 3.46
N PRO A 79 0.94 -10.35 4.60
CA PRO A 79 -0.40 -10.88 4.85
C PRO A 79 -1.35 -10.43 3.73
N ARG A 80 -2.30 -11.29 3.36
CA ARG A 80 -3.25 -11.04 2.27
C ARG A 80 -4.19 -9.87 2.63
N PRO A 81 -4.08 -8.70 1.96
CA PRO A 81 -4.88 -7.53 2.27
C PRO A 81 -6.31 -7.64 1.71
N THR A 82 -7.16 -6.68 2.04
CA THR A 82 -8.52 -6.54 1.45
C THR A 82 -8.46 -6.30 -0.05
N GLY A 83 -7.48 -5.53 -0.50
CA GLY A 83 -7.22 -5.31 -1.93
C GLY A 83 -5.76 -5.05 -2.20
N TYR A 84 -5.33 -5.41 -3.40
CA TYR A 84 -3.96 -5.24 -3.87
C TYR A 84 -3.97 -4.59 -5.25
N LEU A 85 -3.19 -3.52 -5.41
CA LEU A 85 -3.03 -2.81 -6.67
C LEU A 85 -1.54 -2.70 -7.01
N ALA A 86 -1.09 -3.46 -8.00
CA ALA A 86 0.24 -3.33 -8.56
C ALA A 86 0.28 -2.22 -9.62
N THR A 87 1.18 -1.27 -9.45
CA THR A 87 1.35 -0.13 -10.37
C THR A 87 2.55 -0.28 -11.30
N HIS A 88 3.41 -1.29 -11.05
CA HIS A 88 4.67 -1.55 -11.77
C HIS A 88 5.64 -0.35 -11.76
N GLY A 89 5.56 0.52 -10.75
CA GLY A 89 6.47 1.66 -10.59
C GLY A 89 5.84 2.88 -9.91
N TYR A 90 6.67 3.84 -9.53
CA TYR A 90 6.31 4.98 -8.69
C TYR A 90 6.26 6.32 -9.43
N ARG A 91 6.29 6.33 -10.78
CA ARG A 91 6.27 7.59 -11.54
C ARG A 91 4.97 8.35 -11.25
N ALA A 92 5.00 9.67 -11.36
CA ALA A 92 3.84 10.53 -11.06
C ALA A 92 2.56 10.09 -11.78
N VAL A 93 2.67 9.64 -13.04
CA VAL A 93 1.53 9.10 -13.80
C VAL A 93 0.96 7.80 -13.20
N GLN A 94 1.81 6.92 -12.69
CA GLN A 94 1.43 5.65 -12.07
C GLN A 94 0.75 5.88 -10.71
N VAL A 95 1.31 6.79 -9.91
CA VAL A 95 0.71 7.18 -8.61
C VAL A 95 -0.64 7.88 -8.81
N ARG A 96 -0.76 8.76 -9.81
CA ARG A 96 -2.04 9.38 -10.16
C ARG A 96 -3.08 8.35 -10.59
N ALA A 97 -2.71 7.43 -11.48
CA ALA A 97 -3.58 6.36 -11.93
C ALA A 97 -4.06 5.50 -10.74
N ALA A 98 -3.16 5.15 -9.81
CA ALA A 98 -3.53 4.42 -8.59
C ALA A 98 -4.54 5.19 -7.73
N LEU A 99 -4.38 6.51 -7.57
CA LEU A 99 -5.32 7.35 -6.83
C LEU A 99 -6.69 7.44 -7.53
N GLU A 100 -6.72 7.55 -8.86
CA GLU A 100 -7.95 7.54 -9.66
C GLU A 100 -8.68 6.20 -9.57
N ALA A 101 -7.96 5.08 -9.61
CA ALA A 101 -8.52 3.75 -9.40
C ALA A 101 -9.11 3.58 -7.99
N LEU A 102 -8.36 3.99 -6.95
CA LEU A 102 -8.84 3.95 -5.56
C LEU A 102 -10.06 4.85 -5.33
N ALA A 103 -10.16 5.96 -6.07
CA ALA A 103 -11.30 6.87 -6.05
C ALA A 103 -12.49 6.36 -6.88
N GLY A 104 -12.35 5.25 -7.60
CA GLY A 104 -13.40 4.70 -8.45
C GLY A 104 -13.63 5.46 -9.76
N VAL A 105 -12.68 6.31 -10.19
CA VAL A 105 -12.73 7.01 -11.48
C VAL A 105 -12.72 6.02 -12.64
N TYR A 106 -12.01 4.89 -12.47
CA TYR A 106 -12.03 3.77 -13.39
C TYR A 106 -11.77 2.46 -12.64
N ALA A 107 -12.15 1.33 -13.25
CA ALA A 107 -11.85 -0.01 -12.75
C ALA A 107 -10.57 -0.55 -13.43
N PRO A 108 -9.52 -0.94 -12.68
CA PRO A 108 -8.35 -1.59 -13.27
C PRO A 108 -8.73 -2.90 -13.98
N SER A 109 -8.21 -3.10 -15.20
CA SER A 109 -8.48 -4.29 -16.04
C SER A 109 -7.22 -5.12 -16.35
N GLY A 110 -6.08 -4.75 -15.77
CA GLY A 110 -4.83 -5.50 -15.93
C GLY A 110 -4.95 -6.93 -15.40
N GLN A 111 -4.21 -7.85 -16.02
CA GLN A 111 -4.17 -9.25 -15.62
C GLN A 111 -2.77 -9.64 -15.15
N TRP A 112 -2.72 -10.45 -14.08
CA TRP A 112 -1.47 -11.05 -13.61
C TRP A 112 -1.02 -12.15 -14.57
N VAL A 113 0.21 -12.03 -15.06
CA VAL A 113 0.77 -12.96 -16.07
C VAL A 113 2.04 -13.68 -15.61
N PHE A 114 2.57 -13.39 -14.42
CA PHE A 114 3.89 -13.87 -13.99
C PHE A 114 3.89 -15.19 -13.19
N GLY A 115 2.74 -15.86 -13.08
CA GLY A 115 2.60 -17.11 -12.33
C GLY A 115 2.82 -16.95 -10.80
N GLY A 116 2.27 -17.88 -10.02
CA GLY A 116 2.29 -17.77 -8.55
C GLY A 116 1.51 -16.55 -8.05
N GLU A 117 1.80 -16.11 -6.83
CA GLU A 117 1.14 -14.94 -6.24
C GLU A 117 1.78 -13.62 -6.73
N PRO A 118 0.96 -12.57 -6.97
CA PRO A 118 1.41 -11.20 -7.10
C PRO A 118 1.79 -10.60 -5.72
#